data_AF-A0A1S0UAF4-F1
#
_entry.id   AF-A0A1S0UAF4-F1
#
_cell.length_a   1.000
_cell.length_b   1.000
_cell.length_c   1.000
_cell.angle_alpha   90.00
_cell.angle_beta   90.00
_cell.angle_gamma   90.00
#
_symmetry.space_group_name_H-M   'P 1'
#
loop_
_entity.id
_entity.type
_entity.pdbx_description
1 polymer ?
#
loop_
_entity_poly.entity_id
_entity_poly.type
_entity_poly.pdbx_seq_one_letter_code
_entity_poly.pdbx_strand_id
1 'polypeptide(L)'
;MVVGFFESLPPFVKTLPETKQLDYVLNQLKWMENNFDDDENNHRLRKAAMETVLRYSVESNPFYNDERLLYVFCIVGKLSRTMGMKLVMEELHNRKQFYELAEFYVKWAEIFAEERNKERFNEIWSKAVKANAKPISRVDEAFR
;
A
#
# COMPACT_ATOMS: atom_id res chain seq x y z
N MET A 1 -25.56 -1.79 -13.69
CA MET A 1 -24.76 -1.29 -12.55
C MET A 1 -23.54 -2.18 -12.40
N VAL A 2 -22.33 -1.61 -12.43
CA VAL A 2 -21.13 -2.39 -12.10
C VAL A 2 -21.13 -2.56 -10.59
N VAL A 3 -21.31 -3.78 -10.10
CA VAL A 3 -21.22 -4.10 -8.67
C VAL A 3 -19.81 -3.73 -8.20
N GLY A 4 -19.69 -2.96 -7.11
CA GLY A 4 -18.40 -2.64 -6.52
C GLY A 4 -17.80 -3.86 -5.82
N PHE A 5 -16.50 -3.79 -5.52
CA PHE A 5 -15.78 -4.91 -4.93
C PHE A 5 -16.35 -5.30 -3.56
N PHE A 6 -16.70 -4.32 -2.74
CA PHE A 6 -17.28 -4.61 -1.42
C PHE A 6 -18.72 -5.16 -1.49
N GLU A 7 -19.49 -4.77 -2.51
CA GLU A 7 -20.82 -5.32 -2.74
C GLU A 7 -20.78 -6.78 -3.21
N SER A 8 -19.72 -7.17 -3.93
CA SER A 8 -19.53 -8.54 -4.41
C SER A 8 -18.95 -9.50 -3.37
N LEU A 9 -18.47 -9.00 -2.21
CA LEU A 9 -18.01 -9.86 -1.13
C LEU A 9 -19.14 -10.75 -0.58
N PRO A 10 -18.83 -11.98 -0.15
CA PRO A 10 -19.81 -12.86 0.46
C PRO A 10 -20.55 -12.18 1.63
N PRO A 11 -21.87 -12.40 1.80
CA PRO A 11 -22.65 -11.71 2.81
C PRO A 11 -22.11 -11.83 4.24
N PHE A 12 -21.53 -12.97 4.59
CA PHE A 12 -20.96 -13.20 5.91
C PHE A 12 -19.78 -12.27 6.24
N VAL A 13 -19.06 -11.75 5.23
CA VAL A 13 -17.95 -10.82 5.46
C VAL A 13 -18.49 -9.53 6.07
N LYS A 14 -19.68 -9.09 5.67
CA LYS A 14 -20.30 -7.84 6.15
C LYS A 14 -20.69 -7.91 7.64
N THR A 15 -20.81 -9.10 8.20
CA THR A 15 -21.15 -9.31 9.62
C THR A 15 -19.92 -9.52 10.52
N LEU A 16 -18.71 -9.59 9.96
CA LEU A 16 -17.47 -9.74 10.72
C LEU A 16 -17.06 -8.42 11.40
N PRO A 17 -16.27 -8.48 12.49
CA PRO A 17 -15.57 -7.30 13.00
C PRO A 17 -14.67 -6.68 11.92
N GLU A 18 -14.53 -5.35 11.90
CA GLU A 18 -13.82 -4.64 10.82
C GLU A 18 -12.39 -5.14 10.59
N THR A 19 -11.64 -5.48 11.66
CA THR A 19 -10.30 -6.06 11.53
C THR A 19 -10.31 -7.36 10.71
N LYS A 20 -11.32 -8.21 10.90
CA LYS A 20 -11.50 -9.46 10.17
C LYS A 20 -12.04 -9.25 8.76
N GLN A 21 -12.83 -8.19 8.55
CA GLN A 21 -13.20 -7.75 7.20
C GLN A 21 -11.96 -7.34 6.41
N LEU A 22 -11.08 -6.54 7.03
CA LEU A 22 -9.83 -6.11 6.41
C LEU A 22 -8.91 -7.31 6.11
N ASP A 23 -8.75 -8.25 7.04
CA ASP A 23 -8.01 -9.50 6.80
C ASP A 23 -8.53 -10.25 5.57
N TYR A 24 -9.86 -10.40 5.48
CA TYR A 24 -10.50 -11.07 4.34
C TYR A 24 -10.22 -10.35 3.02
N VAL A 25 -10.41 -9.03 3.00
CA VAL A 25 -10.18 -8.18 1.83
C VAL A 25 -8.73 -8.29 1.36
N LEU A 26 -7.77 -8.19 2.28
CA LEU A 26 -6.35 -8.29 1.94
C LEU A 26 -5.99 -9.67 1.37
N ASN A 27 -6.56 -10.74 1.92
CA ASN A 27 -6.36 -12.09 1.38
C ASN A 27 -6.95 -12.24 -0.02
N GLN A 28 -8.11 -11.61 -0.28
CA GLN A 28 -8.69 -11.58 -1.63
C GLN A 28 -7.83 -10.78 -2.61
N LEU A 29 -7.32 -9.61 -2.22
CA LEU A 29 -6.42 -8.82 -3.06
C LEU A 29 -5.12 -9.60 -3.40
N LYS A 30 -4.54 -10.31 -2.42
CA LYS A 30 -3.39 -11.20 -2.64
C LYS A 30 -3.71 -12.34 -3.60
N TRP A 31 -4.87 -12.97 -3.44
CA TRP A 31 -5.30 -14.03 -4.35
C TRP A 31 -5.48 -13.48 -5.76
N MET A 32 -6.14 -12.33 -5.92
CA MET A 32 -6.32 -11.67 -7.22
C MET A 32 -4.96 -11.32 -7.85
N GLU A 33 -4.02 -10.72 -7.10
CA GLU A 33 -2.68 -10.39 -7.62
C GLU A 33 -1.91 -11.62 -8.13
N ASN A 34 -2.06 -12.76 -7.45
CA ASN A 34 -1.35 -13.99 -7.83
C ASN A 34 -2.00 -14.76 -8.98
N ASN A 35 -3.29 -14.54 -9.27
CA ASN A 35 -4.06 -15.34 -10.23
C ASN A 35 -4.51 -14.55 -11.46
N PHE A 36 -4.41 -13.22 -11.43
CA PHE A 36 -4.79 -12.37 -12.55
C PHE A 36 -3.58 -12.09 -13.44
N ASP A 37 -3.66 -12.53 -14.69
CA ASP A 37 -2.58 -12.42 -15.68
C ASP A 37 -2.94 -11.57 -16.90
N ASP A 38 -4.20 -11.17 -17.04
CA ASP A 38 -4.69 -10.32 -18.14
C ASP A 38 -5.07 -8.89 -17.72
N ASP A 39 -5.20 -8.01 -18.71
CA ASP A 39 -5.51 -6.58 -18.54
C ASP A 39 -6.87 -6.31 -17.88
N GLU A 40 -7.90 -7.11 -18.17
CA GLU A 40 -9.24 -6.93 -17.62
C GLU A 40 -9.26 -7.28 -16.14
N ASN A 41 -8.64 -8.41 -15.79
CA ASN A 41 -8.51 -8.86 -14.42
C ASN A 41 -7.61 -7.90 -13.61
N ASN A 42 -6.51 -7.41 -14.19
CA ASN A 42 -5.70 -6.35 -13.57
C ASN A 42 -6.49 -5.05 -13.35
N HIS A 43 -7.41 -4.70 -14.26
CA HIS A 43 -8.32 -3.57 -14.04
C HIS A 43 -9.23 -3.81 -12.82
N ARG A 44 -9.77 -5.02 -12.66
CA ARG A 44 -10.59 -5.40 -11.48
C ARG A 44 -9.80 -5.36 -10.18
N LEU A 45 -8.56 -5.86 -10.17
CA LEU A 45 -7.67 -5.78 -9.02
C LEU A 45 -7.37 -4.33 -8.63
N ARG A 46 -7.03 -3.49 -9.61
CA ARG A 46 -6.81 -2.06 -9.36
C ARG A 46 -8.05 -1.39 -8.77
N LYS A 47 -9.24 -1.70 -9.29
CA LYS A 47 -10.50 -1.16 -8.77
C LYS A 47 -10.73 -1.60 -7.32
N ALA A 48 -10.55 -2.89 -7.02
CA ALA A 48 -10.69 -3.42 -5.66
C ALA A 48 -9.70 -2.80 -4.67
N ALA A 49 -8.44 -2.61 -5.08
CA ALA A 49 -7.42 -1.94 -4.28
C ALA A 49 -7.79 -0.48 -4.01
N MET A 50 -8.25 0.26 -5.03
CA MET A 50 -8.70 1.65 -4.88
C MET A 50 -9.92 1.76 -3.95
N GLU A 51 -10.91 0.89 -4.08
CA GLU A 51 -12.05 0.86 -3.14
C GLU A 51 -11.60 0.56 -1.70
N THR A 52 -10.61 -0.33 -1.52
CA THR A 52 -10.05 -0.65 -0.20
C THR A 52 -9.35 0.57 0.41
N VAL A 53 -8.56 1.31 -0.38
CA VAL A 53 -7.96 2.57 0.03
C VAL A 53 -9.02 3.59 0.43
N LEU A 54 -10.05 3.79 -0.39
CA LEU A 54 -11.13 4.75 -0.11
C LEU A 54 -11.88 4.42 1.18
N ARG A 55 -11.97 3.14 1.55
CA ARG A 55 -12.68 2.71 2.75
C ARG A 55 -11.84 2.78 4.03
N TYR A 56 -10.60 2.28 3.97
CA TYR A 56 -9.77 2.07 5.17
C TYR A 56 -8.67 3.12 5.37
N SER A 57 -8.36 3.91 4.34
CA SER A 57 -7.26 4.90 4.36
C SER A 57 -7.75 6.35 4.52
N VAL A 58 -8.95 6.55 5.07
CA VAL A 58 -9.41 7.87 5.50
C VAL A 58 -8.76 8.20 6.85
N GLU A 59 -8.31 9.44 7.06
CA GLU A 59 -7.56 9.84 8.27
C GLU A 59 -8.31 9.56 9.58
N SER A 60 -9.65 9.62 9.56
CA SER A 60 -10.50 9.28 10.71
C SER A 60 -10.70 7.78 10.95
N ASN A 61 -10.23 6.93 10.03
CA ASN A 61 -10.39 5.48 10.13
C ASN A 61 -9.33 4.90 11.09
N PRO A 62 -9.72 4.00 12.02
CA PRO A 62 -8.75 3.38 12.95
C PRO A 62 -7.64 2.58 12.25
N PHE A 63 -7.86 2.14 11.01
CA PHE A 63 -6.87 1.43 10.20
C PHE A 63 -5.97 2.35 9.38
N TYR A 64 -6.07 3.68 9.52
CA TYR A 64 -5.33 4.62 8.67
C TYR A 64 -3.81 4.33 8.60
N ASN A 65 -3.17 4.05 9.74
CA ASN A 65 -1.75 3.70 9.81
C ASN A 65 -1.49 2.19 9.93
N ASP A 66 -2.48 1.35 9.63
CA ASP A 66 -2.31 -0.10 9.66
C ASP A 66 -1.36 -0.54 8.55
N GLU A 67 -0.22 -1.13 8.93
CA GLU A 67 0.84 -1.54 8.00
C GLU A 67 0.35 -2.44 6.87
N ARG A 68 -0.73 -3.20 7.08
CA ARG A 68 -1.30 -4.08 6.07
C ARG A 68 -1.84 -3.30 4.87
N LEU A 69 -2.23 -2.03 5.05
CA LEU A 69 -2.68 -1.16 3.97
C LEU A 69 -1.54 -0.72 3.05
N LEU A 70 -0.29 -0.71 3.51
CA LEU A 70 0.87 -0.39 2.66
C LEU A 70 0.92 -1.32 1.44
N TYR A 71 0.62 -2.60 1.63
CA TYR A 71 0.52 -3.56 0.53
C TYR A 71 -0.55 -3.19 -0.51
N VAL A 72 -1.69 -2.65 -0.07
CA VAL A 72 -2.75 -2.20 -0.99
C VAL A 72 -2.28 -1.02 -1.83
N PHE A 73 -1.52 -0.09 -1.23
CA PHE A 73 -0.90 1.00 -1.98
C PHE A 73 0.15 0.51 -2.98
N CYS A 74 0.89 -0.55 -2.65
CA CYS A 74 1.80 -1.18 -3.61
C CYS A 74 1.07 -1.72 -4.84
N ILE A 75 -0.10 -2.37 -4.67
CA ILE A 75 -0.95 -2.79 -5.79
C ILE A 75 -1.38 -1.59 -6.64
N VAL A 76 -1.86 -0.51 -5.98
CA VAL A 76 -2.27 0.71 -6.69
C VAL A 76 -1.12 1.32 -7.48
N GLY A 77 0.07 1.43 -6.89
CA GLY A 77 1.27 1.97 -7.54
C GLY A 77 1.71 1.12 -8.74
N LYS A 78 1.70 -0.21 -8.60
CA LYS A 78 2.09 -1.17 -9.65
C LYS A 78 1.13 -1.16 -10.85
N LEU A 79 -0.18 -1.06 -10.60
CA LEU A 79 -1.21 -1.13 -11.65
C LEU A 79 -1.66 0.25 -12.17
N SER A 80 -1.17 1.33 -11.56
CA SER A 80 -1.46 2.69 -11.99
C SER A 80 -0.67 3.05 -13.24
N ARG A 81 -1.38 3.42 -14.31
CA ARG A 81 -0.76 3.94 -15.55
C ARG A 81 -0.30 5.41 -15.44
N THR A 82 -0.81 6.17 -14.45
CA THR A 82 -0.58 7.63 -14.35
C THR A 82 0.23 8.06 -13.13
N MET A 83 -0.07 7.54 -11.93
CA MET A 83 0.72 7.83 -10.72
C MET A 83 2.02 7.02 -10.68
N GLY A 84 1.92 5.69 -10.81
CA GLY A 84 3.06 4.79 -10.59
C GLY A 84 3.47 4.73 -9.12
N MET A 85 4.41 3.85 -8.78
CA MET A 85 4.80 3.61 -7.38
C MET A 85 5.42 4.85 -6.72
N LYS A 86 6.24 5.63 -7.45
CA LYS A 86 6.91 6.82 -6.89
C LYS A 86 5.93 7.86 -6.36
N LEU A 87 4.94 8.24 -7.18
CA LEU A 87 3.97 9.26 -6.80
C LEU A 87 3.06 8.76 -5.68
N VAL A 88 2.72 7.47 -5.66
CA VAL A 88 1.98 6.87 -4.54
C VAL A 88 2.75 7.00 -3.23
N MET A 89 4.05 6.67 -3.21
CA MET A 89 4.87 6.79 -2.01
C MET A 89 5.07 8.24 -1.58
N GLU A 90 5.26 9.17 -2.53
CA GLU A 90 5.32 10.60 -2.24
C GLU A 90 4.04 11.12 -1.60
N GLU A 91 2.88 10.74 -2.12
CA GLU A 91 1.58 11.12 -1.58
C GLU A 91 1.37 10.59 -0.17
N LEU A 92 1.70 9.31 0.09
CA LEU A 92 1.64 8.70 1.42
C LEU A 92 2.50 9.47 2.44
N HIS A 93 3.72 9.85 2.05
CA HIS A 93 4.59 10.66 2.89
C HIS A 93 4.00 12.05 3.15
N ASN A 94 3.47 12.72 2.12
CA ASN A 94 2.93 14.08 2.25
C ASN A 94 1.76 14.16 3.23
N ARG A 95 0.89 13.13 3.23
CA ARG A 95 -0.22 13.02 4.19
C ARG A 95 0.14 12.30 5.49
N LYS A 96 1.45 12.07 5.74
CA LYS A 96 2.01 11.44 6.94
C LYS A 96 1.41 10.06 7.26
N GLN A 97 1.00 9.31 6.24
CA GLN A 97 0.52 7.94 6.44
C GLN A 97 1.72 6.98 6.45
N PHE A 98 1.76 6.08 7.43
CA PHE A 98 2.88 5.17 7.66
C PHE A 98 4.21 5.89 7.96
N TYR A 99 4.15 7.16 8.37
CA TYR A 99 5.33 8.00 8.56
C TYR A 99 6.33 7.43 9.57
N GLU A 100 5.87 6.65 10.54
CA GLU A 100 6.74 6.00 11.53
C GLU A 100 7.06 4.53 11.18
N LEU A 101 6.60 4.02 10.03
CA LEU A 101 6.81 2.64 9.62
C LEU A 101 8.09 2.53 8.78
N ALA A 102 9.08 1.76 9.25
CA ALA A 102 10.33 1.56 8.50
C ALA A 102 10.08 0.93 7.13
N GLU A 103 9.19 -0.06 7.04
CA GLU A 103 8.91 -0.78 5.80
C GLU A 103 8.38 0.15 4.69
N PHE A 104 7.67 1.22 5.04
CA PHE A 104 7.26 2.24 4.07
C PHE A 104 8.46 2.88 3.37
N TYR A 105 9.44 3.34 4.13
CA TYR A 105 10.65 3.95 3.56
C TYR A 105 11.50 2.95 2.80
N VAL A 106 11.58 1.70 3.24
CA VAL A 106 12.32 0.67 2.50
C VAL A 106 11.68 0.41 1.14
N LYS A 107 10.36 0.20 1.10
CA LYS A 107 9.62 0.02 -0.16
C LYS A 107 9.76 1.21 -1.10
N TRP A 108 9.82 2.42 -0.56
CA TRP A 108 10.04 3.61 -1.36
C TRP A 108 11.47 3.70 -1.90
N ALA A 109 12.47 3.36 -1.08
CA ALA A 109 13.87 3.40 -1.48
C ALA A 109 14.23 2.32 -2.51
N GLU A 110 13.61 1.14 -2.44
CA GLU A 110 13.77 0.05 -3.42
C GLU A 110 13.59 0.57 -4.86
N ILE A 111 12.62 1.47 -5.10
CA ILE A 111 12.37 2.07 -6.41
C ILE A 111 13.61 2.80 -6.94
N PHE A 112 14.27 3.60 -6.10
CA PHE A 112 15.45 4.37 -6.52
C PHE A 112 16.72 3.52 -6.53
N ALA A 113 16.78 2.45 -5.74
CA ALA A 113 17.85 1.47 -5.81
C ALA A 113 17.86 0.73 -7.16
N GLU A 114 16.68 0.28 -7.63
CA GLU A 114 16.52 -0.35 -8.95
C GLU A 114 16.94 0.59 -10.10
N GLU A 115 16.64 1.88 -9.97
CA GLU A 115 17.05 2.91 -10.93
C GLU A 115 18.50 3.36 -10.78
N ARG A 116 19.24 2.82 -9.80
CA ARG A 116 20.60 3.23 -9.44
C ARG A 116 20.71 4.73 -9.12
N ASN A 117 19.62 5.35 -8.67
CA ASN A 117 19.57 6.76 -8.31
C ASN A 117 19.96 6.95 -6.84
N LYS A 118 21.28 7.03 -6.59
CA LYS A 118 21.85 7.13 -5.25
C LYS A 118 21.42 8.39 -4.49
N GLU A 119 21.23 9.51 -5.19
CA GLU A 119 20.81 10.77 -4.58
C GLU A 119 19.41 10.62 -3.96
N ARG A 120 18.43 10.19 -4.76
CA ARG A 120 17.06 9.96 -4.29
C ARG A 120 16.98 8.86 -3.24
N PHE A 121 17.75 7.79 -3.39
CA PHE A 121 17.86 6.74 -2.38
C PHE A 121 18.28 7.30 -1.00
N ASN A 122 19.34 8.12 -0.97
CA ASN A 122 19.82 8.76 0.25
C ASN A 122 18.83 9.79 0.83
N GLU A 123 18.05 10.47 -0.02
CA GLU A 123 16.96 11.34 0.44
C GLU A 123 15.89 10.55 1.21
N ILE A 124 15.51 9.37 0.71
CA ILE A 124 14.54 8.50 1.40
C ILE A 124 15.12 8.02 2.73
N TRP A 125 16.41 7.66 2.78
CA TRP A 125 17.09 7.32 4.02
C TRP A 125 17.02 8.47 5.04
N SER A 126 17.36 9.68 4.61
CA SER A 126 17.30 10.87 5.48
C SER A 126 15.88 11.11 6.00
N LYS A 127 14.85 10.91 5.17
CA LYS A 127 13.45 11.01 5.59
C LYS A 127 13.09 9.96 6.64
N ALA A 128 13.51 8.69 6.45
CA ALA A 128 13.27 7.62 7.41
C ALA A 128 13.87 7.92 8.79
N VAL A 129 15.11 8.42 8.82
CA VAL A 129 15.80 8.81 10.06
C VAL A 129 15.09 10.00 10.73
N LYS A 130 14.75 11.04 9.97
CA LYS A 130 14.02 12.22 10.49
C LYS A 130 12.66 11.85 11.06
N ALA A 131 11.98 10.89 10.46
CA ALA A 131 10.69 10.39 10.90
C ALA A 131 10.79 9.43 12.10
N ASN A 132 12.01 9.07 12.54
CA ASN A 132 12.26 8.09 13.59
C ASN A 132 11.56 6.74 13.29
N ALA A 133 11.57 6.32 12.02
CA ALA A 133 10.85 5.15 11.55
C ALA A 133 11.28 3.87 12.28
N LYS A 134 10.31 2.99 12.56
CA LYS A 134 10.48 1.78 13.39
C LYS A 134 10.14 0.50 12.62
N PRO A 135 10.84 -0.62 12.93
CA PRO A 135 12.03 -0.68 13.79
C PRO A 135 13.27 -0.09 13.11
N ILE A 136 14.14 0.61 13.86
CA ILE A 136 15.32 1.27 13.28
C ILE A 136 16.30 0.27 12.65
N SER A 137 16.39 -0.94 13.22
CA SER A 137 17.20 -2.03 12.66
C SER A 137 16.84 -2.37 11.22
N ARG A 138 15.56 -2.24 10.84
CA ARG A 138 15.09 -2.48 9.48
C ARG A 138 15.55 -1.38 8.52
N VAL A 139 15.62 -0.13 8.99
CA VAL A 139 16.19 0.98 8.23
C VAL A 139 17.70 0.76 8.06
N ASP A 140 18.42 0.46 9.14
CA ASP A 140 19.87 0.25 9.09
C ASP A 140 20.25 -0.92 8.16
N GLU A 141 19.47 -2.00 8.16
CA GLU A 141 19.68 -3.13 7.25
C GLU A 141 19.46 -2.75 5.78
N ALA A 142 18.40 -1.99 5.48
CA ALA A 142 18.00 -1.68 4.11
C ALA A 142 18.90 -0.63 3.42
N PHE A 143 19.48 0.29 4.19
CA PHE A 143 20.23 1.44 3.66
C PHE A 143 21.76 1.30 3.81
N ARG A 144 22.24 0.11 4.22
CA ARG A 144 23.66 -0.24 4.31
C ARG A 144 24.25 -0.62 2.96
#